data_AF-A0A8T0TBI7-F1
#
_entry.id   AF-A0A8T0TBI7-F1
#
_cell.length_a   1.000
_cell.length_b   1.000
_cell.length_c   1.000
_cell.angle_alpha   90.00
_cell.angle_beta   90.00
_cell.angle_gamma   90.00
#
_symmetry.space_group_name_H-M   'P 1'
#
loop_
_entity.id
_entity.type
_entity.pdbx_description
1 polymer ?
#
loop_
_entity_poly.entity_id
_entity_poly.type
_entity_poly.pdbx_seq_one_letter_code
_entity_poly.pdbx_strand_id
1 'polypeptide(L)'
;MGHKWAKDERYRNKKTPEAFSAISEKLDKFIEVSTLARKDREKMSQTQQNLANSKVEVARLNEKAAEKNLKCKMLDTYRELLLAPTTNLNAHDLAEREKALESMRLALFASDN
;
A
#
# COMPACT_ATOMS: atom_id res chain seq x y z
N MET A 1 -36.44 30.37 -71.57
CA MET A 1 -35.56 29.18 -71.39
C MET A 1 -34.33 29.63 -70.59
N GLY A 2 -34.03 29.06 -69.43
CA GLY A 2 -32.70 29.33 -68.80
C GLY A 2 -32.56 29.23 -67.27
N HIS A 3 -33.62 29.25 -66.46
CA HIS A 3 -33.45 29.42 -65.00
C HIS A 3 -33.64 28.18 -64.12
N LYS A 4 -33.88 27.00 -64.70
CA LYS A 4 -34.16 25.79 -63.90
C LYS A 4 -32.98 24.82 -63.71
N TRP A 5 -31.87 24.99 -64.44
CA TRP A 5 -30.72 24.07 -64.36
C TRP A 5 -29.58 24.51 -63.43
N ALA A 6 -29.53 25.78 -63.01
CA ALA A 6 -28.41 26.31 -62.22
C ALA A 6 -28.51 26.08 -60.69
N LYS A 7 -29.63 25.54 -60.20
CA LYS A 7 -29.81 25.21 -58.77
C LYS A 7 -29.55 23.74 -58.45
N ASP A 8 -29.70 22.85 -59.43
CA ASP A 8 -29.55 21.39 -59.22
C ASP A 8 -28.07 20.96 -59.19
N GLU A 9 -27.20 21.68 -59.91
CA GLU A 9 -25.75 21.41 -59.95
C GLU A 9 -25.04 21.70 -58.60
N ARG A 10 -25.62 22.54 -57.73
CA ARG A 10 -25.03 22.84 -56.41
C ARG A 10 -25.28 21.75 -55.37
N TYR A 11 -26.28 20.88 -55.58
CA TYR A 11 -26.59 19.78 -54.66
C TYR A 11 -25.94 18.45 -55.07
N ARG A 12 -25.31 18.38 -56.26
CA ARG A 12 -24.61 17.17 -56.75
C ARG A 12 -23.20 16.99 -56.18
N ASN A 13 -22.54 18.05 -55.74
CA ASN A 13 -21.22 17.96 -55.08
C ASN A 13 -21.36 17.82 -53.57
N LYS A 14 -22.08 16.79 -53.14
CA LYS A 14 -22.08 16.34 -51.75
C LYS A 14 -20.72 15.69 -51.44
N LYS A 15 -19.73 16.51 -51.08
CA LYS A 15 -18.52 16.09 -50.33
C LYS A 15 -18.84 15.64 -48.89
N THR A 16 -20.13 15.54 -48.55
CA THR A 16 -20.61 15.14 -47.22
C THR A 16 -20.18 13.72 -46.80
N PRO A 17 -20.14 12.68 -47.65
CA PRO A 17 -19.77 11.33 -47.21
C PRO A 17 -18.34 11.25 -46.65
N GLU A 18 -17.40 11.93 -47.30
CA GLU A 18 -15.98 11.98 -46.86
C GLU A 18 -15.81 12.76 -45.56
N ALA A 19 -16.51 13.88 -45.40
CA ALA A 19 -16.47 14.66 -44.15
C ALA A 19 -17.08 13.87 -42.97
N PHE A 20 -18.19 13.18 -43.18
CA PHE A 20 -18.80 12.32 -42.16
C PHE A 20 -17.89 11.11 -41.83
N SER A 21 -17.29 10.49 -42.83
CA SER A 21 -16.34 9.38 -42.64
C SER A 21 -15.11 9.82 -41.83
N ALA A 22 -14.53 10.97 -42.16
CA ALA A 22 -13.38 11.52 -41.43
C ALA A 22 -13.72 11.91 -39.97
N ILE A 23 -14.95 12.35 -39.71
CA ILE A 23 -15.42 12.62 -38.34
C ILE A 23 -15.62 11.30 -37.57
N SER A 24 -16.19 10.28 -38.21
CA SER A 24 -16.38 8.96 -37.59
C SER A 24 -15.04 8.34 -37.19
N GLU A 25 -14.05 8.31 -38.08
CA GLU A 25 -12.71 7.79 -37.76
C GLU A 25 -12.05 8.52 -36.59
N LYS A 26 -12.21 9.85 -36.51
CA LYS A 26 -11.68 10.65 -35.40
C LYS A 26 -12.40 10.34 -34.10
N LEU A 27 -13.70 10.10 -34.14
CA LEU A 27 -14.49 9.71 -32.97
C LEU A 27 -14.07 8.33 -32.48
N ASP A 28 -13.89 7.36 -33.38
CA ASP A 28 -13.45 6.01 -33.05
C ASP A 28 -12.06 6.02 -32.39
N LYS A 29 -11.10 6.76 -32.97
CA LYS A 29 -9.77 6.97 -32.38
C LYS A 29 -9.85 7.65 -31.01
N PHE A 30 -10.73 8.64 -30.84
CA PHE A 30 -10.92 9.29 -29.55
C PHE A 30 -11.46 8.31 -28.50
N ILE A 31 -12.42 7.47 -28.86
CA ILE A 31 -12.97 6.45 -27.98
C ILE A 31 -11.88 5.44 -27.61
N GLU A 32 -11.09 4.98 -28.57
CA GLU A 32 -9.98 4.05 -28.34
C GLU A 32 -8.96 4.63 -27.35
N VAL A 33 -8.44 5.82 -27.63
CA VAL A 33 -7.46 6.51 -26.77
C VAL A 33 -8.04 6.78 -25.39
N SER A 34 -9.29 7.22 -25.30
CA SER A 34 -9.97 7.47 -24.02
C SER A 34 -10.13 6.19 -23.20
N THR A 35 -10.45 5.07 -23.86
CA THR A 35 -10.60 3.77 -23.23
C THR A 35 -9.27 3.23 -22.72
N LEU A 36 -8.21 3.36 -23.52
CA LEU A 36 -6.86 2.97 -23.13
C LEU A 36 -6.38 3.80 -21.93
N ALA A 37 -6.53 5.13 -22.01
CA ALA A 37 -6.17 6.03 -20.92
C ALA A 37 -6.91 5.71 -19.61
N ARG A 38 -8.19 5.30 -19.69
CA ARG A 38 -8.95 4.85 -18.51
C ARG A 38 -8.37 3.57 -17.92
N LYS A 39 -8.08 2.56 -18.75
CA LYS A 39 -7.47 1.29 -18.31
C LYS A 39 -6.12 1.52 -17.64
N ASP A 40 -5.29 2.41 -18.18
CA ASP A 40 -3.98 2.72 -17.60
C ASP A 40 -4.09 3.42 -16.25
N ARG A 41 -5.05 4.35 -16.10
CA ARG A 41 -5.34 4.99 -14.81
C ARG A 41 -5.83 3.99 -13.77
N GLU A 42 -6.68 3.05 -14.16
CA GLU A 42 -7.18 1.99 -13.28
C GLU A 42 -6.05 1.08 -12.79
N LYS A 43 -5.18 0.63 -13.71
CA LYS A 43 -3.97 -0.13 -13.34
C LYS A 43 -3.05 0.63 -12.40
N MET A 44 -2.86 1.92 -12.65
CA MET A 44 -2.05 2.79 -11.79
C MET A 44 -2.67 2.90 -10.39
N SER A 45 -3.98 3.12 -10.30
CA SER A 45 -4.71 3.16 -9.03
C SER A 45 -4.56 1.86 -8.25
N GLN A 46 -4.73 0.72 -8.91
CA GLN A 46 -4.54 -0.61 -8.31
C GLN A 46 -3.10 -0.80 -7.82
N THR A 47 -2.11 -0.36 -8.60
CA THR A 47 -0.69 -0.44 -8.22
C THR A 47 -0.40 0.40 -6.97
N GLN A 48 -0.94 1.62 -6.91
CA GLN A 48 -0.79 2.51 -5.75
C GLN A 48 -1.46 1.91 -4.50
N GLN A 49 -2.66 1.34 -4.65
CA GLN A 49 -3.36 0.67 -3.56
C GLN A 49 -2.57 -0.55 -3.05
N ASN A 50 -2.06 -1.39 -3.95
CA ASN A 50 -1.24 -2.55 -3.60
C ASN A 50 0.04 -2.13 -2.87
N LEU A 51 0.70 -1.06 -3.33
CA LEU A 51 1.89 -0.51 -2.69
C LEU A 51 1.59 0.03 -1.29
N ALA A 52 0.47 0.74 -1.13
CA ALA A 52 0.04 1.26 0.17
C ALA A 52 -0.23 0.11 1.15
N ASN A 53 -0.99 -0.90 0.73
CA ASN A 53 -1.27 -2.08 1.55
C ASN A 53 0.02 -2.84 1.92
N SER A 54 0.93 -3.01 0.95
CA SER A 54 2.22 -3.65 1.19
C SER A 54 3.06 -2.90 2.22
N LYS A 55 3.11 -1.56 2.16
CA LYS A 55 3.84 -0.75 3.15
C LYS A 55 3.28 -0.91 4.56
N VAL A 56 1.97 -0.91 4.71
CA VAL A 56 1.30 -1.13 6.01
C VAL A 56 1.62 -2.52 6.54
N GLU A 57 1.55 -3.55 5.70
CA GLU A 57 1.84 -4.91 6.12
C GLU A 57 3.31 -5.10 6.51
N VAL A 58 4.25 -4.50 5.78
CA VAL A 58 5.67 -4.50 6.15
C VAL A 58 5.89 -3.81 7.50
N ALA A 59 5.26 -2.67 7.74
CA ALA A 59 5.36 -1.98 9.03
C ALA A 59 4.84 -2.87 10.18
N ARG A 60 3.68 -3.50 10.00
CA ARG A 60 3.08 -4.43 10.97
C ARG A 60 3.98 -5.64 11.25
N LEU A 61 4.59 -6.21 10.21
CA LEU A 61 5.52 -7.32 10.36
C LEU A 61 6.80 -6.91 11.08
N ASN A 62 7.33 -5.71 10.79
CA ASN A 62 8.50 -5.16 11.47
C ASN A 62 8.24 -4.89 12.95
N GLU A 63 7.07 -4.34 13.30
CA GLU A 63 6.65 -4.15 14.68
C GLU A 63 6.60 -5.50 15.43
N LYS A 64 5.93 -6.50 14.84
CA LYS A 64 5.87 -7.86 15.41
C LYS A 64 7.26 -8.50 15.55
N ALA A 65 8.17 -8.24 14.61
CA ALA A 65 9.55 -8.72 14.70
C ALA A 65 10.32 -8.01 15.81
N ALA A 66 10.15 -6.70 15.97
CA ALA A 66 10.75 -5.92 17.04
C ALA A 66 10.24 -6.35 18.42
N GLU A 67 8.93 -6.58 18.56
CA GLU A 67 8.31 -7.08 19.79
C GLU A 67 8.88 -8.46 20.18
N LYS A 68 8.94 -9.39 19.23
CA LYS A 68 9.56 -10.71 19.47
C LYS A 68 11.04 -10.60 19.84
N ASN A 69 11.79 -9.74 19.13
CA ASN A 69 13.20 -9.51 19.43
C ASN A 69 13.39 -8.94 20.85
N LEU A 70 12.54 -7.99 21.24
CA LEU A 70 12.53 -7.43 22.59
C LEU A 70 12.24 -8.52 23.62
N LYS A 71 11.22 -9.37 23.39
CA LYS A 71 10.89 -10.48 24.29
C LYS A 71 12.06 -11.47 24.43
N CYS A 72 12.73 -11.82 23.33
CA CYS A 72 13.93 -12.66 23.39
C CYS A 72 15.04 -12.02 24.22
N LYS A 73 15.36 -10.74 23.98
CA LYS A 73 16.39 -10.02 24.74
C LYS A 73 16.06 -9.95 26.22
N MET A 74 14.78 -9.70 26.57
CA MET A 74 14.35 -9.68 27.96
C MET A 74 14.47 -11.06 28.62
N LEU A 75 14.21 -12.16 27.90
CA LEU A 75 14.43 -13.52 28.39
C LEU A 75 15.91 -13.81 28.62
N ASP A 76 16.78 -13.37 27.71
CA ASP A 76 18.23 -13.51 27.86
C ASP A 76 18.73 -12.74 29.09
N THR A 77 18.33 -11.46 29.24
CA THR A 77 18.65 -10.66 30.43
C THR A 77 18.12 -11.29 31.72
N TYR A 78 16.89 -11.82 31.70
CA TYR A 78 16.30 -12.50 32.86
C TYR A 78 17.13 -13.71 33.28
N ARG A 79 17.55 -14.52 32.30
CA ARG A 79 18.40 -15.70 32.52
C ARG A 79 19.77 -15.30 33.05
N GLU A 80 20.40 -14.28 32.47
CA GLU A 80 21.70 -13.76 32.92
C GLU A 80 21.62 -13.27 34.37
N LEU A 81 20.61 -12.46 34.68
CA LEU A 81 20.41 -11.95 36.03
C LEU A 81 20.19 -13.10 37.02
N LEU A 82 19.37 -14.08 36.66
CA LEU A 82 19.06 -15.25 37.49
C LEU A 82 20.32 -16.07 37.83
N LEU A 83 21.24 -16.23 36.87
CA LEU A 83 22.46 -17.01 37.01
C LEU A 83 23.65 -16.21 37.57
N ALA A 84 23.56 -14.89 37.64
CA ALA A 84 24.63 -14.04 38.13
C ALA A 84 24.99 -14.33 39.60
N PRO A 85 26.29 -14.37 39.98
CA PRO A 85 26.71 -14.54 41.36
C PRO A 85 26.21 -13.41 42.26
N THR A 86 25.69 -13.77 43.43
CA THR A 86 25.16 -12.81 44.42
C THR A 86 26.07 -12.63 45.65
N THR A 87 27.23 -13.29 45.69
CA THR A 87 28.12 -13.35 46.86
C THR A 87 28.64 -12.00 47.33
N ASN A 88 28.67 -10.99 46.45
CA ASN A 88 29.18 -9.65 46.75
C ASN A 88 28.06 -8.62 46.97
N LEU A 89 26.79 -9.02 46.94
CA LEU A 89 25.66 -8.11 47.10
C LEU A 89 25.33 -7.93 48.58
N ASN A 90 25.07 -6.68 48.98
CA ASN A 90 24.50 -6.40 50.30
C ASN A 90 22.99 -6.70 50.31
N ALA A 91 22.36 -6.66 51.49
CA ALA A 91 20.94 -6.99 51.64
C ALA A 91 20.00 -6.08 50.82
N HIS A 92 20.35 -4.80 50.66
CA HIS A 92 19.56 -3.86 49.86
C HIS A 92 19.61 -4.23 48.37
N ASP A 93 20.80 -4.49 47.84
CA ASP A 93 20.99 -4.84 46.42
C ASP A 93 20.37 -6.21 46.09
N LEU A 94 20.35 -7.14 47.05
CA LEU A 94 19.67 -8.42 46.90
C LEU A 94 18.14 -8.23 46.79
N ALA A 95 17.56 -7.39 47.64
CA ALA A 95 16.13 -7.08 47.61
C ALA A 95 15.71 -6.39 46.29
N GLU A 96 16.50 -5.44 45.80
CA GLU A 96 16.22 -4.80 44.50
C GLU A 96 16.37 -5.79 43.33
N ARG A 97 17.33 -6.72 43.39
CA ARG A 97 17.46 -7.79 42.39
C ARG A 97 16.24 -8.71 42.39
N GLU A 98 15.75 -9.13 43.55
CA GLU A 98 14.56 -9.97 43.66
C GLU A 98 13.33 -9.27 43.08
N LYS A 99 13.15 -7.98 43.39
CA LYS A 99 12.08 -7.16 42.83
C LYS A 99 12.18 -7.00 41.31
N ALA A 100 13.38 -6.80 40.79
CA ALA A 100 13.62 -6.72 39.34
C ALA A 100 13.29 -8.05 38.64
N LEU A 101 13.74 -9.19 39.20
CA LEU A 101 13.43 -10.52 38.67
C LEU A 101 11.93 -10.79 38.68
N GLU A 102 11.23 -10.46 39.76
CA GLU A 102 9.78 -10.64 39.84
C GLU A 102 9.03 -9.77 38.84
N SER A 103 9.43 -8.51 38.69
CA SER A 103 8.84 -7.59 37.71
C SER A 103 9.04 -8.10 36.28
N MET A 104 10.23 -8.60 35.95
CA MET A 104 10.53 -9.20 34.65
C MET A 104 9.76 -10.49 34.42
N ARG A 105 9.62 -11.34 35.44
CA ARG A 105 8.84 -12.58 35.38
C ARG A 105 7.39 -12.27 35.02
N LEU A 106 6.78 -11.28 35.67
CA LEU A 106 5.43 -10.82 35.34
C LEU A 106 5.34 -10.29 33.91
N ALA A 107 6.27 -9.45 33.47
CA ALA A 107 6.25 -8.91 32.11
C ALA A 107 6.46 -9.97 31.01
N LEU A 108 7.28 -11.00 31.28
CA LEU A 108 7.64 -12.04 30.30
C LEU A 108 6.60 -13.17 30.19
N PHE A 109 6.00 -13.51 31.32
CA PHE A 109 5.15 -14.70 31.48
C PHE A 109 3.71 -14.38 31.91
N ALA A 110 3.30 -13.12 31.96
CA ALA A 110 1.88 -12.80 32.09
C ALA A 110 1.10 -13.46 30.95
N SER A 111 0.00 -14.14 31.32
CA SER A 111 -0.98 -14.60 30.36
C SER A 111 -1.70 -13.38 29.79
N ASP A 112 -1.77 -13.28 28.46
CA ASP A 112 -2.73 -12.39 27.81
C ASP A 112 -4.13 -12.91 28.18
N ASN A 113 -4.78 -12.30 29.18
CA ASN A 113 -6.19 -12.53 29.49
C ASN A 113 -7.09 -11.86 28.45
#